data_AF-A0A352IWP2-F1
#
_entry.id   AF-A0A352IWP2-F1
#
_cell.length_a   1.000
_cell.length_b   1.000
_cell.length_c   1.000
_cell.angle_alpha   90.00
_cell.angle_beta   90.00
_cell.angle_gamma   90.00
#
_symmetry.space_group_name_H-M   'P 1'
#
loop_
_entity.id
_entity.type
_entity.pdbx_description
1 polymer ?
#
loop_
_entity_poly.entity_id
_entity_poly.type
_entity_poly.pdbx_seq_one_letter_code
_entity_poly.pdbx_strand_id
1 'polypeptide(L)'
;LKVTLTNYPADQSETLTLPVHPQNPDMGEREVPWTQTLYIDREDFEMEPPRKWKRLAPDQAVRLRGGYVMTCREVIRDDSGQIVELKCEYDPNTLGVNPEGYKPNGVIHWVSASDSVEADINLYDRLFNHESPDSDKEGDLMDHLNPESLVVLKGARVEKSLVAPRMDLP
;
A
#
# COMPACT_ATOMS: atom_id res chain seq x y z
N LEU A 1 -6.99 -0.66 -3.82
CA LEU A 1 -8.35 -0.27 -3.41
C LEU A 1 -8.47 1.26 -3.37
N LYS A 2 -9.48 1.83 -4.02
CA LYS A 2 -9.67 3.30 -4.07
C LYS A 2 -10.13 3.83 -2.71
N VAL A 3 -9.56 4.95 -2.29
CA VAL A 3 -9.96 5.71 -1.11
C VAL A 3 -10.28 7.13 -1.55
N THR A 4 -11.41 7.68 -1.11
CA THR A 4 -11.78 9.09 -1.30
C THR A 4 -11.85 9.76 0.06
N LEU A 5 -11.03 10.80 0.25
CA LEU A 5 -11.03 11.63 1.46
C LEU A 5 -12.15 12.66 1.38
N THR A 6 -13.28 12.41 2.03
CA THR A 6 -14.52 13.18 1.86
C THR A 6 -14.42 14.61 2.36
N ASN A 7 -13.53 14.88 3.32
CA ASN A 7 -13.28 16.20 3.88
C ASN A 7 -12.01 16.87 3.32
N TYR A 8 -11.36 16.29 2.30
CA TYR A 8 -10.27 16.94 1.56
C TYR A 8 -10.84 17.61 0.29
N PRO A 9 -10.50 18.89 -0.03
CA PRO A 9 -11.04 19.56 -1.21
C PRO A 9 -10.64 18.88 -2.53
N ALA A 10 -11.59 18.70 -3.45
CA ALA A 10 -11.38 17.96 -4.69
C ALA A 10 -10.35 18.61 -5.63
N ASP A 11 -10.31 19.94 -5.68
CA ASP A 11 -9.41 20.71 -6.54
C ASP A 11 -8.06 21.04 -5.87
N GLN A 12 -7.82 20.49 -4.68
CA GLN A 12 -6.58 20.70 -3.96
C GLN A 12 -5.64 19.51 -4.17
N SER A 13 -4.36 19.82 -4.29
CA SER A 13 -3.26 18.88 -4.18
C SER A 13 -2.14 19.52 -3.38
N GLU A 14 -1.39 18.73 -2.65
CA GLU A 14 -0.16 19.16 -2.00
C GLU A 14 0.97 18.15 -2.24
N THR A 15 2.20 18.60 -2.01
CA THR A 15 3.38 17.74 -2.13
C THR A 15 3.92 17.50 -0.73
N LEU A 16 3.96 16.23 -0.33
CA LEU A 16 4.58 15.81 0.93
C LEU A 16 6.04 15.45 0.69
N THR A 17 6.91 15.82 1.63
CA THR A 17 8.33 15.48 1.58
C THR A 17 8.61 14.30 2.52
N LEU A 18 9.05 13.17 1.96
CA LEU A 18 9.33 11.95 2.72
C LEU A 18 10.79 11.53 2.54
N PRO A 19 11.46 11.01 3.59
CA PRO A 19 12.81 10.49 3.45
C PRO A 19 12.83 9.27 2.53
N VAL A 20 13.88 9.16 1.69
CA VAL A 20 14.12 7.97 0.87
C VAL A 20 14.44 6.77 1.77
N HIS A 21 15.21 6.99 2.84
CA HIS A 21 15.53 5.97 3.83
C HIS A 21 15.24 6.49 5.25
N PRO A 22 14.50 5.74 6.09
CA PRO A 22 14.02 6.24 7.38
C PRO A 22 15.12 6.54 8.40
N GLN A 23 16.31 5.98 8.21
CA GLN A 23 17.44 6.11 9.14
C GLN A 23 18.71 6.66 8.47
N ASN A 24 18.66 7.04 7.19
CA ASN A 24 19.82 7.51 6.46
C ASN A 24 19.48 8.83 5.73
N PRO A 25 19.74 9.99 6.37
CA PRO A 25 19.42 11.29 5.78
C PRO A 25 20.29 11.62 4.56
N ASP A 26 21.46 10.99 4.39
CA ASP A 26 22.34 11.22 3.24
C ASP A 26 21.74 10.67 1.93
N MET A 27 20.77 9.74 2.04
CA MET A 27 19.96 9.30 0.91
C MET A 27 18.90 10.35 0.52
N GLY A 28 18.78 11.47 1.22
CA GLY A 28 17.88 12.56 0.88
C GLY A 28 16.40 12.23 1.02
N GLU A 29 15.60 13.05 0.35
CA GLU A 29 14.14 13.05 0.43
C GLU A 29 13.53 12.93 -0.96
N ARG A 30 12.25 12.62 -1.02
CA ARG A 30 11.46 12.59 -2.24
C ARG A 30 10.12 13.28 -2.02
N GLU A 31 9.60 13.83 -3.10
CA GLU A 31 8.29 14.46 -3.17
C GLU A 31 7.21 13.44 -3.50
N VAL A 32 6.14 13.43 -2.70
CA VAL A 32 5.02 12.50 -2.81
C VAL A 32 3.72 13.30 -2.95
N PRO A 33 3.06 13.27 -4.12
CA PRO A 33 1.80 13.96 -4.32
C PRO A 33 0.69 13.42 -3.40
N TRP A 34 -0.02 14.32 -2.75
CA TRP A 34 -1.19 14.05 -1.93
C TRP A 34 -2.42 14.74 -2.53
N THR A 35 -3.50 13.97 -2.65
CA THR A 35 -4.74 14.36 -3.34
C THR A 35 -5.95 13.78 -2.63
N GLN A 36 -7.15 14.26 -2.97
CA GLN A 36 -8.40 13.75 -2.40
C GLN A 36 -8.58 12.24 -2.60
N THR A 37 -8.25 11.74 -3.80
CA THR A 37 -8.38 10.31 -4.13
C THR A 37 -7.03 9.62 -4.06
N LEU A 38 -6.97 8.53 -3.31
CA LEU A 38 -5.77 7.72 -3.08
C LEU A 38 -6.04 6.25 -3.45
N TYR A 39 -4.97 5.49 -3.62
CA TYR A 39 -5.01 4.02 -3.59
C TYR A 39 -4.24 3.49 -2.39
N ILE A 40 -4.80 2.48 -1.73
CA ILE A 40 -4.13 1.62 -0.76
C ILE A 40 -4.14 0.17 -1.26
N ASP A 41 -3.38 -0.72 -0.63
CA ASP A 41 -3.52 -2.15 -0.91
C ASP A 41 -4.92 -2.65 -0.51
N ARG A 42 -5.47 -3.60 -1.27
CA ARG A 42 -6.74 -4.25 -0.90
C ARG A 42 -6.60 -5.03 0.41
N GLU A 43 -5.44 -5.62 0.66
CA GLU A 43 -5.15 -6.39 1.88
C GLU A 43 -4.97 -5.51 3.14
N ASP A 44 -4.95 -4.19 2.97
CA ASP A 44 -4.89 -3.23 4.07
C ASP A 44 -6.26 -2.85 4.64
N PHE A 45 -7.36 -3.44 4.12
CA PHE A 45 -8.70 -3.26 4.63
C PHE A 45 -9.41 -4.59 4.90
N GLU A 46 -10.10 -4.68 6.04
CA GLU A 46 -10.94 -5.82 6.39
C GLU A 46 -12.23 -5.35 7.06
N MET A 47 -13.37 -5.92 6.64
CA MET A 47 -14.69 -5.62 7.21
C MET A 47 -14.81 -6.15 8.64
N GLU A 48 -14.33 -7.37 8.86
CA GLU A 48 -14.36 -8.07 10.14
C GLU A 48 -12.92 -8.40 10.57
N PRO A 49 -12.17 -7.39 11.07
CA PRO A 49 -10.75 -7.53 11.26
C PRO A 49 -10.41 -8.59 12.32
N PRO A 50 -9.41 -9.47 12.08
CA PRO A 50 -8.98 -10.43 13.08
C PRO A 50 -8.34 -9.75 14.30
N ARG A 51 -8.16 -10.49 15.40
CA ARG A 51 -7.42 -9.98 16.56
C ARG A 51 -6.02 -9.54 16.13
N LYS A 52 -5.55 -8.40 16.66
CA LYS A 52 -4.25 -7.77 16.34
C LYS A 52 -4.13 -7.25 14.91
N TRP A 53 -5.25 -6.95 14.24
CA TRP A 53 -5.25 -6.18 12.99
C TRP A 53 -4.64 -4.79 13.18
N LYS A 54 -3.64 -4.44 12.37
CA LYS A 54 -2.90 -3.16 12.45
C LYS A 54 -3.03 -2.34 11.17
N ARG A 55 -4.19 -2.46 10.50
CA ARG A 55 -4.48 -1.80 9.23
C ARG A 55 -5.87 -1.15 9.34
N LEU A 56 -6.53 -0.88 8.21
CA LEU A 56 -7.82 -0.20 8.19
C LEU A 56 -8.98 -1.18 8.35
N ALA A 57 -10.06 -0.72 8.98
CA ALA A 57 -11.35 -1.40 9.07
C ALA A 57 -12.45 -0.33 9.23
N PRO A 58 -13.75 -0.69 9.14
CA PRO A 58 -14.84 0.25 9.38
C PRO A 58 -14.71 0.98 10.72
N ASP A 59 -14.90 2.31 10.71
CA ASP A 59 -14.81 3.20 11.87
C ASP A 59 -13.48 3.18 12.62
N GLN A 60 -12.43 2.64 12.01
CA GLN A 60 -11.09 2.59 12.58
C GLN A 60 -10.14 3.55 11.88
N ALA A 61 -9.24 4.14 12.67
CA ALA A 61 -8.23 5.06 12.18
C ALA A 61 -6.94 4.32 11.79
N VAL A 62 -6.33 4.73 10.68
CA VAL A 62 -5.00 4.26 10.24
C VAL A 62 -4.13 5.44 9.84
N ARG A 63 -2.83 5.36 10.07
CA ARG A 63 -1.87 6.34 9.54
C ARG A 63 -1.47 5.95 8.13
N LEU A 64 -1.50 6.91 7.22
CA LEU A 64 -0.88 6.80 5.92
C LEU A 64 0.63 7.10 6.05
N ARG A 65 1.48 6.22 5.51
CA ARG A 65 2.95 6.34 5.63
C ARG A 65 3.40 7.72 5.14
N GLY A 66 4.01 8.49 6.04
CA GLY A 66 4.49 9.87 5.77
C GLY A 66 3.39 10.90 5.47
N GLY A 67 2.13 10.53 5.64
CA GLY A 67 0.98 11.42 5.49
C GLY A 67 0.13 11.49 6.77
N TYR A 68 -1.13 11.83 6.56
CA TYR A 68 -2.12 12.04 7.61
C TYR A 68 -2.67 10.72 8.18
N VAL A 69 -3.39 10.82 9.29
CA VAL A 69 -4.28 9.78 9.79
C VAL A 69 -5.64 9.92 9.13
N MET A 70 -6.27 8.80 8.79
CA MET A 70 -7.63 8.77 8.25
C MET A 70 -8.49 7.71 8.93
N THR A 71 -9.81 7.92 8.93
CA THR A 71 -10.81 6.99 9.45
C THR A 71 -11.77 6.56 8.35
N CYS A 72 -12.02 5.26 8.19
CA CYS A 72 -12.97 4.74 7.23
C CYS A 72 -14.41 4.98 7.71
N ARG A 73 -15.22 5.68 6.93
CA ARG A 73 -16.62 6.02 7.26
C ARG A 73 -17.64 5.24 6.44
N GLU A 74 -17.31 4.93 5.20
CA GLU A 74 -18.23 4.23 4.29
C GLU A 74 -17.47 3.24 3.41
N VAL A 75 -18.11 2.10 3.15
CA VAL A 75 -17.59 1.04 2.29
C VAL A 75 -18.52 0.89 1.11
N ILE A 76 -18.01 1.19 -0.08
CA ILE A 76 -18.78 1.11 -1.33
C ILE A 76 -18.50 -0.24 -1.99
N ARG A 77 -19.58 -0.92 -2.37
CA ARG A 77 -19.54 -2.20 -3.09
C ARG A 77 -20.12 -2.05 -4.48
N ASP A 78 -19.62 -2.85 -5.42
CA ASP A 78 -20.25 -3.01 -6.73
C ASP A 78 -21.43 -4.00 -6.69
N ASP A 79 -22.07 -4.21 -7.83
CA ASP A 79 -23.21 -5.12 -7.99
C ASP A 79 -22.87 -6.59 -7.68
N SER A 80 -21.58 -6.95 -7.73
CA SER A 80 -21.11 -8.29 -7.35
C SER A 80 -20.84 -8.43 -5.83
N GLY A 81 -21.00 -7.34 -5.08
CA GLY A 81 -20.72 -7.27 -3.64
C GLY A 81 -19.25 -7.06 -3.30
N GLN A 82 -18.37 -6.86 -4.29
CA GLN A 82 -16.95 -6.58 -4.06
C GLN A 82 -16.74 -5.14 -3.60
N ILE A 83 -15.84 -4.96 -2.64
CA ILE A 83 -15.47 -3.63 -2.17
C ILE A 83 -14.63 -2.93 -3.25
N VAL A 84 -15.11 -1.80 -3.74
CA VAL A 84 -14.47 -1.04 -4.84
C VAL A 84 -13.94 0.31 -4.39
N GLU A 85 -14.52 0.90 -3.35
CA GLU A 85 -14.11 2.21 -2.84
C GLU A 85 -14.38 2.33 -1.34
N LEU A 86 -13.50 3.04 -0.64
CA LEU A 86 -13.71 3.46 0.74
C LEU A 86 -13.86 4.99 0.78
N LYS A 87 -14.85 5.48 1.51
CA LYS A 87 -14.93 6.90 1.87
C LYS A 87 -14.33 7.08 3.25
N CYS A 88 -13.29 7.88 3.33
CA CYS A 88 -12.56 8.14 4.57
C CYS A 88 -12.57 9.63 4.89
N GLU A 89 -12.40 9.96 6.17
CA GLU A 89 -12.09 11.32 6.61
C GLU A 89 -10.63 11.36 7.05
N TYR A 90 -9.87 12.37 6.61
CA TYR A 90 -8.52 12.60 7.10
C TYR A 90 -8.52 13.61 8.27
N ASP A 91 -7.51 13.53 9.12
CA ASP A 91 -7.28 14.50 10.19
C ASP A 91 -6.14 15.47 9.81
N PRO A 92 -6.43 16.73 9.47
CA PRO A 92 -5.43 17.69 9.01
C PRO A 92 -4.35 18.02 10.07
N ASN A 93 -4.60 17.72 11.35
CA ASN A 93 -3.67 18.03 12.44
C ASN A 93 -2.63 16.92 12.68
N THR A 94 -2.58 15.90 11.82
CA THR A 94 -1.78 14.68 12.08
C THR A 94 -0.60 14.48 11.14
N LEU A 95 -0.29 15.47 10.28
CA LEU A 95 0.92 15.42 9.46
C LEU A 95 2.16 15.55 10.36
N GLY A 96 3.02 14.54 10.33
CA GLY A 96 4.26 14.53 11.13
C GLY A 96 4.10 14.39 12.64
N VAL A 97 2.87 14.44 13.16
CA VAL A 97 2.57 14.37 14.60
C VAL A 97 1.47 13.36 14.90
N ASN A 98 1.42 12.85 16.14
CA ASN A 98 0.38 11.90 16.55
C ASN A 98 -0.95 12.62 16.81
N PRO A 99 -2.09 11.95 16.54
CA PRO A 99 -3.39 12.50 16.89
C PRO A 99 -3.57 12.62 18.40
N GLU A 100 -4.39 13.59 18.80
CA GLU A 100 -4.81 13.80 20.18
C GLU A 100 -6.16 13.12 20.43
N GLY A 101 -6.30 12.40 21.55
CA GLY A 101 -7.57 11.79 21.95
C GLY A 101 -7.91 10.44 21.31
N TYR A 102 -7.18 10.00 20.29
CA TYR A 102 -7.32 8.66 19.70
C TYR A 102 -5.99 8.09 19.22
N LYS A 103 -5.97 6.80 18.89
CA LYS A 103 -4.76 6.10 18.43
C LYS A 103 -5.05 5.37 17.12
N PRO A 104 -4.26 5.59 16.05
CA PRO A 104 -4.40 4.80 14.84
C PRO A 104 -3.94 3.36 15.06
N ASN A 105 -4.60 2.41 14.41
CA ASN A 105 -4.35 0.97 14.56
C ASN A 105 -2.99 0.54 13.99
N GLY A 106 -2.50 1.25 12.99
CA GLY A 106 -1.18 1.03 12.43
C GLY A 106 -0.86 2.03 11.32
N VAL A 107 0.10 1.65 10.48
CA VAL A 107 0.61 2.47 9.38
C VAL A 107 0.56 1.64 8.10
N ILE A 108 -0.09 2.16 7.06
CA ILE A 108 -0.18 1.51 5.74
C ILE A 108 0.45 2.39 4.66
N HIS A 109 0.82 1.78 3.54
CA HIS A 109 1.31 2.50 2.37
C HIS A 109 0.13 2.96 1.49
N TRP A 110 0.40 3.90 0.60
CA TRP A 110 -0.60 4.54 -0.25
C TRP A 110 0.08 5.25 -1.42
N VAL A 111 -0.70 5.59 -2.45
CA VAL A 111 -0.29 6.48 -3.55
C VAL A 111 -1.45 7.39 -3.96
N SER A 112 -1.15 8.58 -4.51
CA SER A 112 -2.18 9.42 -5.15
C SER A 112 -2.80 8.71 -6.36
N ALA A 113 -4.13 8.75 -6.48
CA ALA A 113 -4.80 8.13 -7.62
C ALA A 113 -4.56 8.86 -8.95
N SER A 114 -4.37 10.19 -8.92
CA SER A 114 -4.13 11.00 -10.12
C SER A 114 -2.68 10.96 -10.60
N ASP A 115 -1.74 10.82 -9.66
CA ASP A 115 -0.30 10.96 -9.94
C ASP A 115 0.45 9.63 -9.92
N SER A 116 -0.17 8.55 -9.42
CA SER A 116 0.43 7.21 -9.49
C SER A 116 0.53 6.69 -10.92
N VAL A 117 1.51 5.81 -11.11
CA VAL A 117 1.79 5.19 -12.40
C VAL A 117 1.43 3.72 -12.33
N GLU A 118 0.90 3.18 -13.43
CA GLU A 118 0.66 1.74 -13.55
C GLU A 118 1.97 1.01 -13.82
N ALA A 119 2.17 -0.10 -13.11
CA ALA A 119 3.30 -0.99 -13.31
C ALA A 119 2.86 -2.45 -13.16
N ASP A 120 3.53 -3.32 -13.90
CA ASP A 120 3.46 -4.76 -13.67
C ASP A 120 4.53 -5.14 -12.65
N ILE A 121 4.13 -5.88 -11.61
CA ILE A 121 5.02 -6.31 -10.53
C ILE A 121 5.23 -7.82 -10.61
N ASN A 122 6.48 -8.23 -10.78
CA ASN A 122 6.88 -9.62 -10.74
C ASN A 122 7.21 -10.00 -9.29
N LEU A 123 6.29 -10.73 -8.65
CA LEU A 123 6.50 -11.32 -7.33
C LEU A 123 7.18 -12.67 -7.50
N TYR A 124 8.47 -12.70 -7.20
CA TYR A 124 9.23 -13.94 -7.20
C TYR A 124 9.15 -14.62 -5.84
N ASP A 125 9.06 -15.95 -5.86
CA ASP A 125 9.25 -16.83 -4.72
C ASP A 125 10.28 -17.92 -5.07
N ARG A 126 10.56 -18.83 -4.13
CA ARG A 126 11.42 -19.98 -4.33
C ARG A 126 11.00 -20.74 -5.58
N LEU A 127 11.97 -21.06 -6.44
CA LEU A 127 11.72 -21.81 -7.68
C LEU A 127 11.21 -23.23 -7.42
N PHE A 128 11.60 -23.84 -6.29
CA PHE A 128 11.21 -25.18 -5.91
C PHE A 128 10.56 -25.20 -4.52
N ASN A 129 9.59 -26.10 -4.34
CA ASN A 129 8.90 -26.34 -3.07
C ASN A 129 9.59 -27.39 -2.18
N HIS A 130 10.69 -27.97 -2.66
CA HIS A 130 11.50 -28.94 -1.93
C HIS A 130 12.85 -28.32 -1.54
N GLU A 131 13.33 -28.59 -0.32
CA GLU A 131 14.59 -28.03 0.20
C GLU A 131 15.81 -28.48 -0.62
N SER A 132 15.81 -29.75 -1.05
CA SER A 132 16.85 -30.36 -1.88
C SER A 132 16.20 -30.99 -3.12
N PRO A 133 15.77 -30.20 -4.11
CA PRO A 133 14.89 -30.66 -5.19
C PRO A 133 15.57 -31.64 -6.16
N ASP A 134 16.91 -31.75 -6.12
CA ASP A 134 17.74 -32.68 -6.88
C ASP A 134 18.09 -33.98 -6.12
N SER A 135 17.66 -34.10 -4.85
CA SER A 135 17.97 -35.25 -3.99
C SER A 135 16.97 -36.39 -4.09
N ASP A 136 15.84 -36.15 -4.76
CA ASP A 136 14.83 -37.17 -5.02
C ASP A 136 15.37 -38.21 -6.02
N LYS A 137 15.50 -39.46 -5.56
CA LYS A 137 16.01 -40.56 -6.37
C LYS A 137 14.91 -41.25 -7.19
N GLU A 138 13.65 -40.96 -6.90
CA GLU A 138 12.49 -41.61 -7.50
C GLU A 138 11.67 -40.65 -8.39
N GLY A 139 11.72 -39.33 -8.14
CA GLY A 139 11.05 -38.28 -8.93
C GLY A 139 11.99 -37.42 -9.80
N ASP A 140 11.40 -36.58 -10.66
CA ASP A 140 12.14 -35.58 -11.47
C ASP A 140 12.29 -34.26 -10.68
N LEU A 141 13.41 -33.56 -10.87
CA LEU A 141 13.61 -32.20 -10.36
C LEU A 141 12.43 -31.27 -10.70
N MET A 142 11.86 -31.43 -11.90
CA MET A 142 10.74 -30.61 -12.39
C MET A 142 9.45 -30.84 -11.61
N ASP A 143 9.28 -32.00 -10.96
CA ASP A 143 8.11 -32.29 -10.12
C ASP A 143 8.08 -31.40 -8.87
N HIS A 144 9.24 -30.86 -8.48
CA HIS A 144 9.40 -29.99 -7.32
C HIS A 144 9.25 -28.50 -7.65
N LEU A 145 8.97 -28.13 -8.90
CA LEU A 145 8.78 -26.73 -9.30
C LEU A 145 7.63 -26.08 -8.53
N ASN A 146 7.87 -24.88 -8.01
CA ASN A 146 6.84 -24.06 -7.41
C ASN A 146 6.06 -23.32 -8.51
N PRO A 147 4.78 -23.63 -8.73
CA PRO A 147 3.96 -22.92 -9.72
C PRO A 147 3.76 -21.43 -9.37
N GLU A 148 3.97 -21.05 -8.10
CA GLU A 148 3.88 -19.67 -7.62
C GLU A 148 5.25 -18.99 -7.53
N SER A 149 6.32 -19.62 -8.05
CA SER A 149 7.68 -19.03 -8.09
C SER A 149 7.75 -17.69 -8.83
N LEU A 150 6.77 -17.41 -9.69
CA LEU A 150 6.54 -16.10 -10.28
C LEU A 150 5.04 -15.82 -10.39
N VAL A 151 4.58 -14.80 -9.68
CA VAL A 151 3.24 -14.22 -9.85
C VAL A 151 3.40 -12.82 -10.43
N VAL A 152 2.72 -12.54 -11.55
CA VAL A 152 2.75 -11.22 -12.18
C VAL A 152 1.48 -10.45 -11.83
N LEU A 153 1.60 -9.44 -10.99
CA LEU A 153 0.52 -8.50 -10.70
C LEU A 153 0.45 -7.45 -11.80
N LYS A 154 -0.70 -7.36 -12.48
CA LYS A 154 -0.92 -6.39 -13.56
C LYS A 154 -1.59 -5.12 -13.05
N GLY A 155 -1.17 -3.97 -13.57
CA GLY A 155 -1.83 -2.68 -13.28
C GLY A 155 -1.73 -2.24 -11.81
N ALA A 156 -0.68 -2.67 -11.10
CA ALA A 156 -0.39 -2.16 -9.77
C ALA A 156 -0.09 -0.66 -9.84
N ARG A 157 -0.34 0.08 -8.77
CA ARG A 157 -0.09 1.52 -8.71
C ARG A 157 1.16 1.82 -7.90
N VAL A 158 2.09 2.55 -8.50
CA VAL A 158 3.35 2.93 -7.88
C VAL A 158 3.48 4.46 -7.81
N GLU A 159 4.32 4.95 -6.89
CA GLU A 159 4.59 6.39 -6.73
C GLU A 159 5.20 6.97 -8.02
N LYS A 160 4.81 8.21 -8.36
CA LYS A 160 5.26 8.94 -9.56
C LYS A 160 6.78 8.98 -9.73
N SER A 161 7.52 9.00 -8.63
CA SER A 161 8.99 9.04 -8.62
C SER A 161 9.62 7.84 -9.35
N LEU A 162 8.93 6.71 -9.42
CA LEU A 162 9.44 5.49 -10.04
C LEU A 162 9.45 5.53 -11.58
N VAL A 163 8.92 6.59 -12.20
CA VAL A 163 9.11 6.86 -13.64
C VAL A 163 10.58 7.16 -13.96
N ALA A 164 11.28 7.81 -13.02
CA ALA A 164 12.70 8.13 -13.12
C ALA A 164 13.39 7.61 -11.85
N PRO A 165 13.56 6.29 -11.71
CA PRO A 165 14.11 5.71 -10.50
C PRO A 165 15.54 6.20 -10.29
N ARG A 166 15.91 6.36 -9.02
CA ARG A 166 17.28 6.71 -8.65
C ARG A 166 18.24 5.57 -8.98
N MET A 167 19.29 5.90 -9.74
CA MET A 167 20.33 4.96 -10.16
C MET A 167 21.57 5.01 -9.25
N ASP A 168 21.57 5.93 -8.30
CA ASP A 168 22.65 6.17 -7.33
C ASP A 168 22.39 5.49 -5.97
N LEU A 169 21.30 4.73 -5.87
CA LEU A 169 21.00 3.88 -4.72
C LEU A 169 21.54 2.46 -4.97
N PRO A 170 22.15 1.82 -3.95
CA PRO A 170 22.71 0.48 -4.06
C PRO A 170 21.66 -0.62 -4.28
#